data_AF-A0A0F2T373-F1
#
_entry.id   AF-A0A0F2T373-F1
#
_cell.length_a   1.000
_cell.length_b   1.000
_cell.length_c   1.000
_cell.angle_alpha   90.00
_cell.angle_beta   90.00
_cell.angle_gamma   90.00
#
_symmetry.space_group_name_H-M   'P 1'
#
loop_
_entity.id
_entity.type
_entity.pdbx_description
1 polymer ?
#
loop_
_entity_poly.entity_id
_entity_poly.type
_entity_poly.pdbx_seq_one_letter_code
_entity_poly.pdbx_strand_id
1 'polypeptide(L)' 'GIPIKVAVINNGSLGMVRQWQTLFYNQRYSNTALHSGTGATRIPDFVKLSEAMGCVGLRCERPEDLDAVIEQAMAID' A
#
# COMPACT_ATOMS: atom_id res chain seq x y z
N GLY A 1 6.97 0.63 -23.68
CA GLY A 1 6.15 0.06 -22.60
C GLY A 1 4.79 0.73 -22.61
N ILE A 2 3.86 0.27 -21.76
CA ILE A 2 2.61 1.00 -21.51
C ILE A 2 2.85 1.89 -20.29
N PRO A 3 2.69 3.22 -20.36
CA PRO A 3 3.07 4.16 -19.31
C PRO A 3 1.99 4.20 -18.20
N ILE A 4 1.73 3.06 -17.56
CA ILE A 4 0.73 2.96 -16.50
C ILE A 4 1.24 3.58 -15.20
N LYS A 5 0.34 4.22 -14.47
CA LYS A 5 0.58 4.75 -13.12
C LYS A 5 -0.18 3.91 -12.12
N VAL A 6 0.53 3.32 -11.15
CA VAL A 6 -0.07 2.44 -10.13
C VAL A 6 0.10 3.09 -8.76
N ALA A 7 -1.01 3.46 -8.13
CA ALA A 7 -1.02 3.97 -6.77
C ALA A 7 -1.42 2.86 -5.79
N VAL A 8 -0.56 2.55 -4.83
CA VAL A 8 -0.82 1.54 -3.79
C VAL A 8 -1.13 2.25 -2.47
N ILE A 9 -2.39 2.21 -2.04
CA ILE A 9 -2.82 2.73 -0.74
C ILE A 9 -2.56 1.66 0.33
N ASN A 10 -1.38 1.69 0.93
CA ASN A 10 -0.97 0.69 1.93
C ASN A 10 -1.50 1.02 3.34
N ASN A 11 -2.70 0.52 3.67
CA ASN A 11 -3.30 0.66 5.02
C ASN A 11 -2.96 -0.51 5.97
N GLY A 12 -2.04 -1.39 5.58
CA GLY A 12 -1.57 -2.49 6.41
C GLY A 12 -2.57 -3.62 6.68
N SER A 13 -3.75 -3.63 6.04
CA SER A 13 -4.82 -4.61 6.28
C SER A 13 -5.73 -4.83 5.07
N LEU A 14 -6.60 -5.85 5.15
CA LEU A 14 -7.71 -6.03 4.21
C LEU A 14 -8.87 -5.14 4.65
N GLY A 15 -8.74 -3.83 4.41
CA GLY A 15 -9.58 -2.77 5.00
C GLY A 15 -11.09 -3.00 4.86
N MET A 16 -11.56 -3.37 3.66
CA MET A 16 -12.99 -3.64 3.44
C MET A 16 -13.50 -4.80 4.30
N VAL A 17 -12.81 -5.94 4.32
CA VAL A 17 -13.22 -7.09 5.14
C VAL A 17 -13.13 -6.76 6.63
N ARG A 18 -12.12 -5.99 7.03
CA ARG A 18 -11.95 -5.53 8.42
C ARG A 18 -13.09 -4.59 8.85
N GLN A 19 -13.59 -3.75 7.96
CA GLN A 19 -14.76 -2.90 8.21
C GLN A 19 -15.99 -3.77 8.50
N TRP A 20 -16.27 -4.79 7.68
CA TRP A 20 -17.36 -5.74 7.93
C TRP A 20 -17.19 -6.49 9.25
N GLN A 21 -15.98 -6.94 9.57
CA GLN A 21 -15.68 -7.59 10.86
C GLN A 21 -15.92 -6.66 12.06
N THR A 22 -15.65 -5.36 11.89
CA THR A 22 -15.92 -4.34 12.91
C THR A 22 -17.44 -4.16 13.10
N LEU A 23 -18.19 -4.03 12.00
CA LEU A 23 -19.62 -3.74 12.04
C LEU A 23 -20.48 -4.94 12.45
N PHE A 24 -20.12 -6.16 12.04
CA PHE A 24 -21.02 -7.32 12.10
C PHE A 24 -20.46 -8.52 12.85
N TYR A 25 -19.18 -8.51 13.24
CA TYR A 25 -18.53 -9.66 13.88
C TYR A 25 -17.84 -9.30 15.21
N ASN A 26 -18.40 -8.35 15.96
CA ASN A 26 -17.89 -7.94 17.28
C ASN A 26 -16.39 -7.61 17.26
N GLN A 27 -15.93 -6.94 16.19
CA GLN A 27 -14.52 -6.56 16.02
C GLN A 27 -13.54 -7.75 16.01
N ARG A 28 -14.02 -8.96 15.70
CA ARG A 28 -13.16 -10.15 15.55
C ARG A 28 -12.42 -10.09 14.22
N TYR A 29 -11.18 -9.62 14.27
CA TYR A 29 -10.31 -9.49 13.09
C TYR A 29 -9.66 -10.83 12.72
N SER A 30 -10.37 -11.64 11.94
CA SER A 30 -9.85 -12.92 11.44
C SER A 30 -9.11 -12.72 10.12
N ASN A 31 -7.79 -12.93 10.12
CA ASN A 31 -6.91 -12.92 8.94
C ASN A 31 -6.96 -11.65 8.07
N THR A 32 -7.37 -10.51 8.63
CA THR A 32 -7.44 -9.23 7.91
C THR A 32 -6.27 -8.29 8.21
N ALA A 33 -5.49 -8.56 9.26
CA ALA A 33 -4.27 -7.83 9.53
C ALA A 33 -3.10 -8.42 8.73
N LEU A 34 -2.44 -7.59 7.92
CA LEU A 34 -1.27 -8.02 7.13
C LEU A 34 0.05 -7.82 7.90
N HIS A 35 -0.03 -7.15 9.06
CA HIS A 35 1.08 -6.91 10.00
C HIS A 35 0.97 -7.76 11.29
N SER A 36 0.15 -8.82 11.31
CA SER A 36 -0.07 -9.59 12.54
C SER A 36 0.94 -10.72 12.73
N GLY A 37 1.83 -10.53 13.70
CA GLY A 37 2.54 -11.58 14.46
C GLY A 37 3.82 -12.13 13.80
N THR A 38 4.84 -12.34 14.65
CA THR A 38 6.13 -13.02 14.39
C THR A 38 7.19 -12.28 13.57
N GLY A 39 7.32 -10.95 13.73
CA GLY A 39 8.48 -10.19 13.22
C GLY A 39 8.62 -10.13 11.69
N ALA A 40 7.69 -10.74 10.95
CA ALA A 40 7.65 -10.74 9.49
C ALA A 40 6.48 -9.88 9.02
N THR A 41 6.80 -8.76 8.36
CA THR A 41 5.82 -7.98 7.62
C THR A 41 5.42 -8.78 6.38
N ARG A 42 4.14 -9.17 6.26
CA ARG A 42 3.64 -9.91 5.07
C ARG A 42 3.48 -9.01 3.84
N ILE A 43 3.70 -7.71 4.02
CA ILE A 43 3.67 -6.71 2.97
C ILE A 43 5.10 -6.50 2.48
N PRO A 44 5.38 -6.65 1.18
CA PRO A 44 6.70 -6.37 0.64
C PRO A 44 7.01 -4.88 0.68
N ASP A 45 8.28 -4.54 0.55
CA ASP A 45 8.67 -3.17 0.21
C ASP A 45 8.25 -2.90 -1.26
N PHE A 46 7.18 -2.12 -1.44
CA PHE A 46 6.65 -1.83 -2.77
C PHE A 46 7.61 -1.03 -3.65
N VAL A 47 8.50 -0.22 -3.07
CA VAL A 47 9.50 0.56 -3.83
C VAL A 47 10.53 -0.41 -4.42
N LYS A 48 11.08 -1.28 -3.58
CA LYS A 48 12.03 -2.32 -4.04
C LYS A 48 11.37 -3.29 -5.02
N LEU A 49 10.10 -3.64 -4.79
CA LEU A 49 9.34 -4.48 -5.70
C LEU A 49 9.17 -3.79 -7.07
N SER A 50 8.83 -2.51 -7.11
CA SER A 50 8.73 -1.77 -8.38
C SER A 50 10.07 -1.69 -9.11
N GLU A 51 11.16 -1.41 -8.39
CA GLU A 51 12.51 -1.34 -8.97
C GLU A 51 12.94 -2.70 -9.56
N ALA A 52 12.69 -3.80 -8.84
CA ALA A 52 12.96 -5.16 -9.33
C ALA A 52 12.13 -5.53 -10.57
N MET A 53 10.97 -4.90 -10.76
CA MET A 53 10.10 -5.07 -11.93
C MET A 53 10.44 -4.09 -13.07
N GLY A 54 11.47 -3.25 -12.91
CA GLY A 54 11.89 -2.27 -13.91
C GLY A 54 11.03 -1.00 -13.94
N CYS A 55 10.28 -0.73 -12.88
CA CYS A 55 9.47 0.48 -12.72
C CYS A 55 10.13 1.46 -11.75
N VAL A 56 9.81 2.75 -11.89
CA VAL A 56 10.19 3.75 -10.88
C VAL A 56 9.33 3.58 -9.64
N GLY A 57 9.97 3.43 -8.47
CA GLY A 57 9.30 3.36 -7.18
C GLY A 57 9.29 4.70 -6.46
N LEU A 58 8.12 5.18 -6.07
CA LEU A 58 7.94 6.40 -5.28
C LEU A 58 7.19 6.06 -3.99
N ARG A 59 7.48 6.78 -2.89
CA ARG A 59 6.82 6.61 -1.60
C ARG A 59 6.43 7.97 -1.02
N CYS A 60 5.20 8.05 -0.52
CA CYS A 60 4.67 9.17 0.24
C CYS A 60 4.28 8.67 1.63
N GLU A 61 4.89 9.22 2.68
CA GLU A 61 4.62 8.83 4.08
C GLU A 61 3.88 9.91 4.87
N ARG A 62 3.90 11.16 4.39
CA ARG A 62 3.27 12.29 5.05
C ARG A 62 2.25 12.96 4.12
N PRO A 63 1.11 13.46 4.64
CA PRO A 63 0.11 14.14 3.82
C PRO A 63 0.65 15.33 3.03
N GLU A 64 1.57 16.10 3.61
CA GLU A 64 2.18 17.27 2.96
C GLU A 64 3.06 16.95 1.75
N ASP A 65 3.50 15.70 1.60
CA ASP A 65 4.35 15.27 0.48
C ASP A 65 3.52 14.73 -0.71
N LEU A 66 2.20 14.59 -0.54
CA LEU A 66 1.33 13.89 -1.50
C LEU A 66 1.36 14.52 -2.89
N ASP A 67 1.14 15.83 -2.96
CA ASP A 67 1.08 16.55 -4.24
C ASP A 67 2.43 16.47 -4.97
N ALA A 68 3.53 16.66 -4.24
CA ALA A 68 4.89 16.59 -4.80
C ALA A 68 5.22 15.18 -5.34
N VAL A 69 4.77 14.12 -4.67
CA VAL A 69 4.99 12.74 -5.14
C VAL A 69 4.13 12.43 -6.37
N ILE A 70 2.90 12.94 -6.43
CA ILE A 70 2.03 12.79 -7.61
C ILE A 70 2.65 13.52 -8.81
N GLU A 71 3.15 14.74 -8.63
CA GLU A 71 3.83 15.48 -9.69
C GLU A 71 5.06 14.72 -10.22
N GLN A 72 5.88 14.15 -9.34
CA GLN A 72 7.00 13.29 -9.73
C GLN A 72 6.54 12.06 -10.53
N ALA A 73 5.47 11.39 -10.11
CA ALA A 73 4.92 10.23 -10.80
C ALA A 73 4.43 10.57 -12.22
N MET A 74 3.84 11.76 -12.38
CA MET A 74 3.31 12.26 -13.64
C MET A 74 4.41 12.73 -14.60
N ALA A 75 5.57 13.16 -14.10
CA ALA A 75 6.71 13.58 -14.91
C ALA A 75 7.53 12.42 -15.53
N ILE A 76 7.23 11.17 -15.17
CA ILE A 76 7.91 9.97 -15.68
C ILE A 76 7.14 9.44 -16.90
N ASP A 77 7.84 9.01 -17.95
CA ASP A 77 7.26 8.43 -19.17
C ASP A 77 7.18 6.89 -19.15
#